data_AF-E9NLP3-F1
#
_entry.id   AF-E9NLP3-F1
#
_cell.length_a   1.000
_cell.length_b   1.000
_cell.length_c   1.000
_cell.angle_alpha   90.00
_cell.angle_beta   90.00
_cell.angle_gamma   90.00
#
_symmetry.space_group_name_H-M   'P 1'
#
loop_
_entity.id
_entity.type
_entity.pdbx_description
1 polymer ?
#
loop_
_entity_poly.entity_id
_entity_poly.type
_entity_poly.pdbx_seq_one_letter_code
_entity_poly.pdbx_strand_id
1 'polypeptide(L)'
;GTYQGFHTGQVSVGLRWGIILFITSEVFFFLAFFWAYFHSSLAPTFELGSCWPPVGVDFLNPFSVPLLNTAVLLASGVSVTWAHHALMENDRSGGVVGLIVTVCLGVYFSVLQAGEYYDASFGLSDSVFGSVFFVATGFHGLHVLIGSTFLLVCLFL
;
A
#
# COMPACT_ATOMS: atom_id res chain seq x y z
N GLY A 1 -0.37 -16.71 -23.06
CA GLY A 1 -1.53 -15.84 -23.33
C GLY A 1 -1.23 -14.85 -24.44
N THR A 2 -0.50 -13.78 -24.13
CA THR A 2 -0.16 -12.69 -25.08
C THR A 2 0.72 -13.13 -26.24
N TYR A 3 1.83 -13.85 -25.99
CA TYR A 3 2.72 -14.33 -27.08
C TYR A 3 2.06 -15.34 -28.04
N GLN A 4 0.96 -15.97 -27.62
CA GLN A 4 0.15 -16.86 -28.47
C GLN A 4 -0.95 -16.12 -29.24
N GLY A 5 -1.15 -14.82 -28.98
CA GLY A 5 -2.10 -13.98 -29.71
C GLY A 5 -3.57 -14.09 -29.28
N PHE A 6 -3.90 -14.76 -28.17
CA PHE A 6 -5.30 -14.99 -27.76
C PHE A 6 -5.97 -13.77 -27.10
N HIS A 7 -5.22 -12.72 -26.78
CA HIS A 7 -5.76 -11.52 -26.12
C HIS A 7 -6.32 -10.53 -27.18
N THR A 8 -7.49 -10.83 -27.71
CA THR A 8 -8.20 -9.93 -28.63
C THR A 8 -8.60 -8.62 -27.93
N GLY A 9 -9.07 -7.62 -28.69
CA GLY A 9 -9.55 -6.35 -28.12
C GLY A 9 -10.67 -6.56 -27.09
N GLN A 10 -11.63 -7.46 -27.37
CA GLN A 10 -12.71 -7.78 -26.44
C GLN A 10 -12.20 -8.44 -25.16
N VAL A 11 -11.26 -9.39 -25.27
CA VAL A 11 -10.63 -10.03 -24.11
C VAL A 11 -9.87 -8.99 -23.26
N SER A 12 -9.12 -8.09 -23.91
CA SER A 12 -8.37 -7.03 -23.22
C SER A 12 -9.28 -6.06 -22.47
N VAL A 13 -10.43 -5.69 -23.04
CA VAL A 13 -11.45 -4.87 -22.34
C VAL A 13 -12.04 -5.63 -21.14
N GLY A 14 -12.31 -6.93 -21.30
CA GLY A 14 -12.77 -7.78 -20.19
C GLY A 14 -11.78 -7.84 -19.04
N LEU A 15 -10.48 -8.00 -19.34
CA LEU A 15 -9.41 -7.99 -18.34
C LEU A 15 -9.33 -6.65 -17.59
N ARG A 16 -9.50 -5.52 -18.28
CA ARG A 16 -9.53 -4.19 -17.65
C ARG A 16 -10.70 -4.07 -16.66
N TRP A 17 -11.90 -4.49 -17.04
CA TRP A 17 -13.05 -4.51 -16.14
C TRP A 17 -12.83 -5.44 -14.94
N GLY A 18 -12.21 -6.61 -15.16
CA GLY A 18 -11.85 -7.53 -14.09
C GLY A 18 -10.96 -6.88 -13.03
N ILE A 19 -9.91 -6.16 -13.46
CA ILE A 19 -9.01 -5.44 -12.54
C ILE A 19 -9.73 -4.28 -11.84
N ILE A 20 -10.58 -3.52 -12.54
CA ILE A 20 -11.36 -2.43 -11.90
C ILE A 20 -12.27 -2.99 -10.80
N LEU A 21 -12.99 -4.08 -11.07
CA LEU A 21 -13.88 -4.70 -10.09
C LEU A 21 -13.10 -5.29 -8.91
N PHE A 22 -11.95 -5.92 -9.16
CA PHE A 22 -11.06 -6.43 -8.12
C PHE A 22 -10.53 -5.29 -7.22
N ILE A 23 -10.03 -4.19 -7.78
CA ILE A 23 -9.58 -3.04 -6.99
C ILE A 23 -10.76 -2.45 -6.20
N THR A 24 -11.95 -2.39 -6.81
CA THR A 24 -13.15 -1.92 -6.12
C THR A 24 -13.49 -2.79 -4.90
N SER A 25 -13.40 -4.12 -5.00
CA SER A 25 -13.63 -4.98 -3.84
C SER A 25 -12.58 -4.77 -2.74
N GLU A 26 -11.31 -4.57 -3.09
CA GLU A 26 -10.26 -4.28 -2.09
C GLU A 26 -10.50 -2.92 -1.40
N VAL A 27 -11.03 -1.91 -2.09
CA VAL A 27 -11.42 -0.64 -1.46
C VAL A 27 -12.51 -0.86 -0.40
N PHE A 28 -13.53 -1.66 -0.69
CA PHE A 28 -14.56 -2.02 0.31
C PHE A 28 -14.02 -2.87 1.46
N PHE A 29 -13.04 -3.71 1.18
CA PHE A 29 -12.32 -4.45 2.21
C PHE A 29 -11.60 -3.50 3.19
N PHE A 30 -10.86 -2.49 2.71
CA PHE A 30 -10.25 -1.47 3.57
C PHE A 30 -11.26 -0.56 4.28
N LEU A 31 -12.42 -0.27 3.66
CA LEU A 31 -13.48 0.50 4.30
C LEU A 31 -13.94 -0.13 5.63
N ALA A 32 -13.92 -1.46 5.74
CA ALA A 32 -14.24 -2.14 6.99
C ALA A 32 -13.22 -1.85 8.11
N PHE A 33 -11.93 -1.77 7.78
CA PHE A 33 -10.89 -1.40 8.76
C PHE A 33 -10.99 0.06 9.18
N PHE A 34 -11.23 0.97 8.23
CA PHE A 34 -11.49 2.38 8.55
C PHE A 34 -12.75 2.54 9.41
N TRP A 35 -13.81 1.78 9.13
CA TRP A 35 -15.00 1.75 9.98
C TRP A 35 -14.67 1.33 11.41
N ALA A 36 -13.90 0.25 11.60
CA ALA A 36 -13.46 -0.19 12.93
C ALA A 36 -12.64 0.88 13.67
N TYR A 37 -11.75 1.57 12.96
CA TYR A 37 -10.99 2.71 13.48
C TYR A 37 -11.89 3.85 13.94
N PHE A 38 -12.78 4.34 13.08
CA PHE A 38 -13.65 5.47 13.40
C PHE A 38 -14.65 5.13 14.49
N HIS A 39 -15.20 3.91 14.50
CA HIS A 39 -16.08 3.46 15.57
C HIS A 39 -15.39 3.51 16.94
N SER A 40 -14.15 3.04 17.01
CA SER A 40 -13.39 2.98 18.26
C SER A 40 -12.83 4.33 18.70
N SER A 41 -12.45 5.20 17.76
CA SER A 41 -11.81 6.49 18.04
C SER A 41 -12.79 7.63 18.31
N LEU A 42 -13.98 7.62 17.67
CA LEU A 42 -14.97 8.68 17.85
C LEU A 42 -15.82 8.52 19.12
N ALA A 43 -15.91 7.30 19.66
CA ALA A 43 -16.63 6.98 20.89
C ALA A 43 -15.81 6.03 21.79
N PRO A 44 -14.64 6.46 22.31
CA PRO A 44 -13.76 5.62 23.10
C PRO A 44 -14.44 5.17 24.41
N THR A 45 -14.32 3.89 24.73
CA THR A 45 -14.91 3.30 25.94
C THR A 45 -14.19 3.77 27.21
N PHE A 46 -14.84 3.62 28.37
CA PHE A 46 -14.24 3.94 29.66
C PHE A 46 -12.97 3.12 29.96
N GLU A 47 -12.90 1.89 29.47
CA GLU A 47 -11.73 1.00 29.62
C GLU A 47 -10.47 1.55 28.94
N LEU A 48 -10.63 2.39 27.91
CA LEU A 48 -9.53 3.07 27.21
C LEU A 48 -9.15 4.42 27.85
N GLY A 49 -9.85 4.82 28.92
CA GLY A 49 -9.72 6.14 29.55
C GLY A 49 -10.60 7.23 28.92
N SER A 50 -11.60 6.85 28.10
CA SER A 50 -12.51 7.78 27.41
C SER A 50 -11.81 8.83 26.54
N CYS A 51 -10.62 8.51 26.02
CA CYS A 51 -9.85 9.34 25.11
C CYS A 51 -9.28 8.51 23.96
N TRP A 52 -8.87 9.19 22.89
CA TRP A 52 -8.17 8.58 21.76
C TRP A 52 -6.95 9.44 21.38
N PRO A 53 -5.73 8.88 21.30
CA PRO A 53 -5.36 7.48 21.61
C PRO A 53 -5.65 7.07 23.06
N PRO A 54 -5.76 5.76 23.37
CA PRO A 54 -5.96 5.27 24.73
C PRO A 54 -4.84 5.70 25.68
N VAL A 55 -5.17 5.84 26.97
CA VAL A 55 -4.19 6.21 28.01
C VAL A 55 -3.04 5.20 28.06
N GLY A 56 -1.80 5.70 28.03
CA GLY A 56 -0.59 4.87 28.12
C GLY A 56 -0.04 4.39 26.78
N VAL A 57 -0.70 4.67 25.65
CA VAL A 57 -0.16 4.43 24.31
C VAL A 57 0.70 5.62 23.88
N ASP A 58 2.00 5.38 23.71
CA ASP A 58 2.92 6.35 23.07
C ASP A 58 2.97 6.08 21.55
N PHE A 59 2.21 6.85 20.79
CA PHE A 59 2.02 6.61 19.37
C PHE A 59 3.11 7.26 18.50
N LEU A 60 3.27 6.74 17.29
CA LEU A 60 4.30 7.18 16.35
C LEU A 60 4.10 8.64 15.92
N ASN A 61 5.19 9.40 15.85
CA ASN A 61 5.15 10.76 15.32
C ASN A 61 4.84 10.74 13.81
N PRO A 62 3.72 11.32 13.34
CA PRO A 62 3.35 11.29 11.94
C PRO A 62 4.33 12.05 11.02
N PHE A 63 5.13 12.95 11.57
CA PHE A 63 6.10 13.77 10.81
C PHE A 63 7.50 13.12 10.68
N SER A 64 7.70 11.91 11.20
CA SER A 64 8.96 11.17 11.07
C SER A 64 8.88 10.14 9.93
N VAL A 65 9.05 8.85 10.24
CA VAL A 65 9.02 7.73 9.29
C VAL A 65 7.69 7.65 8.52
N PRO A 66 6.51 7.88 9.12
CA PRO A 66 5.25 7.87 8.36
C PRO A 66 5.21 8.90 7.22
N LEU A 67 5.71 10.11 7.45
CA LEU A 67 5.80 11.15 6.42
C LEU A 67 6.77 10.76 5.31
N LEU A 68 7.92 10.17 5.67
CA LEU A 68 8.88 9.66 4.71
C LEU A 68 8.27 8.55 3.85
N ASN A 69 7.57 7.60 4.46
CA ASN A 69 6.85 6.54 3.74
C ASN A 69 5.83 7.09 2.74
N THR A 70 5.11 8.14 3.13
CA THR A 70 4.18 8.84 2.23
C THR A 70 4.93 9.45 1.04
N ALA A 71 6.05 10.14 1.28
CA ALA A 71 6.86 10.72 0.22
C ALA A 71 7.44 9.65 -0.74
N VAL A 72 7.87 8.50 -0.20
CA VAL A 72 8.37 7.36 -0.97
C VAL A 72 7.30 6.80 -1.89
N LEU A 73 6.08 6.56 -1.40
CA LEU A 73 4.97 6.07 -2.22
C LEU A 73 4.56 7.08 -3.30
N LEU A 74 4.50 8.37 -2.98
CA LEU A 74 4.21 9.42 -3.97
C LEU A 74 5.29 9.48 -5.05
N ALA A 75 6.57 9.43 -4.66
CA ALA A 75 7.69 9.38 -5.60
C ALA A 75 7.63 8.14 -6.49
N SER A 76 7.25 6.99 -5.95
CA SER A 76 7.05 5.74 -6.72
C SER A 76 5.92 5.88 -7.76
N GLY A 77 4.87 6.63 -7.43
CA GLY A 77 3.79 6.98 -8.35
C GLY A 77 4.27 7.82 -9.54
N VAL A 78 5.20 8.76 -9.29
CA VAL A 78 5.83 9.55 -10.34
C VAL A 78 6.73 8.67 -11.22
N SER A 79 7.58 7.82 -10.64
CA SER A 79 8.50 6.97 -11.41
C SER A 79 7.79 5.92 -12.25
N VAL A 80 6.67 5.34 -11.77
CA VAL A 80 5.90 4.37 -12.57
C VAL A 80 5.14 5.06 -13.69
N THR A 81 4.67 6.29 -13.47
CA THR A 81 4.04 7.12 -14.50
C THR A 81 5.05 7.48 -15.59
N TRP A 82 6.28 7.83 -15.20
CA TRP A 82 7.38 8.03 -16.14
C TRP A 82 7.67 6.75 -16.94
N ALA A 83 7.75 5.59 -16.28
CA ALA A 83 7.95 4.31 -16.97
C ALA A 83 6.85 4.02 -18.01
N HIS A 84 5.59 4.29 -17.66
CA HIS A 84 4.47 4.14 -18.57
C HIS A 84 4.55 5.07 -19.78
N HIS A 85 4.87 6.35 -19.59
CA HIS A 85 5.04 7.30 -20.70
C HIS A 85 6.20 6.93 -21.61
N ALA A 86 7.36 6.54 -21.05
CA ALA A 86 8.51 6.11 -21.83
C ALA A 86 8.17 4.87 -22.69
N LEU A 87 7.40 3.91 -22.16
CA LEU A 87 6.93 2.76 -22.94
C LEU A 87 5.99 3.17 -24.09
N MET A 88 5.09 4.13 -23.89
CA MET A 88 4.21 4.64 -24.96
C MET A 88 5.00 5.37 -26.05
N GLU A 89 6.12 6.00 -25.70
CA GLU A 89 7.02 6.71 -26.62
C GLU A 89 8.09 5.79 -27.26
N ASN A 90 8.03 4.48 -27.01
CA ASN A 90 9.04 3.48 -27.42
C ASN A 90 10.45 3.72 -26.85
N ASP A 91 10.60 4.52 -25.79
CA ASP A 91 11.84 4.60 -25.00
C ASP A 91 11.92 3.44 -24.00
N ARG A 92 12.47 2.31 -24.46
CA ARG A 92 12.67 1.12 -23.63
C ARG A 92 13.62 1.41 -22.46
N SER A 93 14.67 2.20 -22.66
CA SER A 93 15.65 2.48 -21.59
C SER A 93 15.02 3.27 -20.46
N GLY A 94 14.29 4.35 -20.77
CA GLY A 94 13.55 5.13 -19.77
C GLY A 94 12.48 4.30 -19.07
N GLY A 95 11.74 3.46 -19.81
CA GLY A 95 10.74 2.55 -19.26
C GLY A 95 11.32 1.59 -18.21
N VAL A 96 12.43 0.93 -18.54
CA VAL A 96 13.13 0.01 -17.63
C VAL A 96 13.69 0.75 -16.40
N VAL A 97 14.32 1.90 -16.58
CA VAL A 97 14.89 2.68 -15.47
C VAL A 97 13.79 3.17 -14.52
N GLY A 98 12.70 3.74 -15.05
CA GLY A 98 11.57 4.21 -14.23
C GLY A 98 10.93 3.08 -13.43
N LEU A 99 10.82 1.89 -14.02
CA LEU A 99 10.26 0.72 -13.34
C LEU A 99 11.21 0.17 -12.26
N ILE A 100 12.53 0.12 -12.50
CA ILE A 100 13.53 -0.25 -11.48
C ILE A 100 13.45 0.70 -10.29
N VAL A 101 13.42 2.02 -10.53
CA VAL A 101 13.30 3.03 -9.48
C VAL A 101 12.04 2.79 -8.65
N THR A 102 10.91 2.53 -9.31
CA THR A 102 9.63 2.25 -8.63
C THR A 102 9.73 1.02 -7.72
N VAL A 103 10.29 -0.09 -8.21
CA VAL A 103 10.45 -1.32 -7.43
C VAL A 103 11.39 -1.09 -6.24
N CYS A 104 12.50 -0.37 -6.43
CA CYS A 104 13.42 -0.02 -5.35
C CYS A 104 12.74 0.83 -4.26
N LEU A 105 11.90 1.80 -4.65
CA LEU A 105 11.13 2.61 -3.71
C LEU A 105 10.10 1.77 -2.93
N GLY A 106 9.45 0.79 -3.57
CA GLY A 106 8.53 -0.14 -2.89
C GLY A 106 9.23 -1.05 -1.86
N VAL A 107 10.43 -1.55 -2.20
CA VAL A 107 11.27 -2.28 -1.24
C VAL A 107 11.71 -1.38 -0.10
N TYR A 108 12.10 -0.14 -0.39
CA TYR A 108 12.51 0.83 0.62
C TYR A 108 11.37 1.15 1.60
N PHE A 109 10.16 1.39 1.10
CA PHE A 109 8.95 1.52 1.94
C PHE A 109 8.76 0.31 2.85
N SER A 110 8.91 -0.91 2.31
CA SER A 110 8.69 -2.14 3.08
C SER A 110 9.70 -2.29 4.23
N VAL A 111 10.97 -1.90 4.01
CA VAL A 111 12.00 -1.88 5.05
C VAL A 111 11.69 -0.82 6.12
N LEU A 112 11.30 0.39 5.71
CA LEU A 112 10.92 1.45 6.65
C LEU A 112 9.70 1.04 7.51
N GLN A 113 8.67 0.45 6.89
CA GLN A 113 7.49 -0.02 7.60
C GLN A 113 7.82 -1.15 8.60
N ALA A 114 8.74 -2.06 8.24
CA ALA A 114 9.20 -3.10 9.15
C ALA A 114 9.98 -2.51 10.34
N GLY A 115 10.81 -1.49 10.11
CA GLY A 115 11.49 -0.75 11.18
C GLY A 115 10.51 -0.05 12.11
N GLU A 116 9.51 0.62 11.56
CA GLU A 116 8.43 1.27 12.33
C GLU A 116 7.68 0.28 13.23
N TYR A 117 7.42 -0.94 12.76
CA TYR A 117 6.80 -1.99 13.57
C TYR A 117 7.71 -2.52 14.66
N TYR A 118 9.02 -2.57 14.43
CA TYR A 118 10.00 -3.02 15.43
C TYR A 118 10.17 -1.99 16.55
N ASP A 119 10.15 -0.70 16.22
CA ASP A 119 10.36 0.41 17.16
C ASP A 119 9.06 0.87 17.86
N ALA A 120 7.89 0.37 17.44
CA ALA A 120 6.61 0.74 18.04
C ALA A 120 6.54 0.34 19.53
N SER A 121 6.06 1.25 20.37
CA SER A 121 5.92 1.03 21.82
C SER A 121 4.72 0.17 22.21
N PHE A 122 3.86 -0.17 21.23
CA PHE A 122 2.62 -0.92 21.38
C PHE A 122 2.58 -2.06 20.36
N GLY A 123 1.93 -3.17 20.72
CA GLY A 123 1.77 -4.36 19.89
C GLY A 123 0.34 -4.57 19.36
N LEU A 124 0.17 -5.61 18.53
CA LEU A 124 -1.13 -6.01 17.98
C LEU A 124 -2.17 -6.36 19.07
N SER A 125 -1.71 -6.94 20.18
CA SER A 125 -2.54 -7.31 21.34
C SER A 125 -2.87 -6.13 22.27
N ASP A 126 -2.27 -4.96 22.05
CA ASP A 126 -2.38 -3.84 22.97
C ASP A 126 -3.59 -2.98 22.62
N SER A 127 -4.72 -3.35 23.23
CA SER A 127 -6.03 -2.70 23.08
C SER A 127 -6.56 -2.70 21.64
N VAL A 128 -7.73 -2.08 21.46
CA VAL A 128 -8.31 -1.86 20.13
C VAL A 128 -7.43 -0.94 19.26
N PHE A 129 -6.63 -0.06 19.87
CA PHE A 129 -5.72 0.83 19.13
C PHE A 129 -4.66 0.03 18.36
N GLY A 130 -3.91 -0.83 19.05
CA GLY A 130 -2.88 -1.67 18.43
C GLY A 130 -3.48 -2.64 17.42
N SER A 131 -4.61 -3.28 17.77
CA SER A 131 -5.31 -4.18 16.86
C SER A 131 -5.71 -3.51 15.53
N VAL A 132 -6.36 -2.35 15.59
CA VAL A 132 -6.80 -1.66 14.37
C VAL A 132 -5.60 -1.09 13.59
N PHE A 133 -4.60 -0.54 14.28
CA PHE A 133 -3.38 -0.03 13.65
C PHE A 133 -2.68 -1.11 12.84
N PHE A 134 -2.21 -2.19 13.49
CA PHE A 134 -1.40 -3.22 12.84
C PHE A 134 -2.17 -4.03 11.81
N VAL A 135 -3.48 -4.25 11.98
CA VAL A 135 -4.30 -4.93 10.96
C VAL A 135 -4.43 -4.04 9.71
N ALA A 136 -4.81 -2.76 9.87
CA ALA A 136 -5.00 -1.87 8.73
C ALA A 136 -3.69 -1.61 7.97
N THR A 137 -2.63 -1.23 8.68
CA THR A 137 -1.33 -0.95 8.06
C THR A 137 -0.64 -2.24 7.60
N GLY A 138 -0.87 -3.38 8.28
CA GLY A 138 -0.34 -4.69 7.91
C GLY A 138 -0.93 -5.20 6.59
N PHE A 139 -2.26 -5.11 6.42
CA PHE A 139 -2.88 -5.44 5.14
C PHE A 139 -2.43 -4.49 4.03
N HIS A 140 -2.27 -3.20 4.32
CA HIS A 140 -1.69 -2.28 3.35
C HIS A 140 -0.25 -2.66 2.96
N GLY A 141 0.60 -3.01 3.94
CA GLY A 141 1.96 -3.49 3.69
C GLY A 141 1.99 -4.76 2.83
N LEU A 142 1.08 -5.70 3.08
CA LEU A 142 0.90 -6.88 2.22
C LEU A 142 0.56 -6.49 0.78
N HIS A 143 -0.34 -5.52 0.58
CA HIS A 143 -0.67 -5.00 -0.75
C HIS A 143 0.53 -4.36 -1.45
N VAL A 144 1.38 -3.62 -0.72
CA VAL A 144 2.61 -3.05 -1.26
C VAL A 144 3.59 -4.15 -1.71
N LEU A 145 3.72 -5.25 -0.97
CA LEU A 145 4.54 -6.39 -1.36
C LEU A 145 4.02 -7.11 -2.61
N ILE A 146 2.69 -7.32 -2.69
CA ILE A 146 2.03 -7.91 -3.87
C ILE A 146 2.25 -7.00 -5.08
N GLY A 147 2.01 -5.70 -4.94
CA GLY A 147 2.22 -4.70 -5.99
C GLY A 147 3.67 -4.63 -6.45
N SER A 148 4.63 -4.65 -5.52
CA SER A 148 6.07 -4.64 -5.83
C SER A 148 6.49 -5.90 -6.60
N THR A 149 5.95 -7.06 -6.21
CA THR A 149 6.19 -8.32 -6.94
C THR A 149 5.57 -8.28 -8.33
N PHE A 150 4.37 -7.70 -8.47
CA PHE A 150 3.73 -7.54 -9.77
C PHE A 150 4.54 -6.62 -10.70
N LEU A 151 5.04 -5.49 -10.20
CA LEU A 151 5.92 -4.59 -10.97
C LEU A 151 7.26 -5.25 -11.32
N LEU A 152 7.81 -6.06 -10.42
CA LEU A 152 9.03 -6.84 -10.68
C LEU A 152 8.78 -7.87 -11.80
N VAL A 153 7.62 -8.52 -11.85
CA VAL A 153 7.24 -9.39 -12.98
C VAL A 153 7.13 -8.57 -14.27
N CYS A 154 6.53 -7.38 -14.24
CA CYS A 154 6.47 -6.49 -15.40
C CYS A 154 7.84 -6.00 -15.89
N LEU A 155 8.86 -5.95 -15.02
CA LEU A 155 10.21 -5.57 -15.40
C LEU A 155 10.94 -6.65 -16.20
N PHE A 156 10.65 -7.92 -15.91
CA PHE A 156 11.31 -9.06 -16.55
C PHE A 156 10.60 -9.55 -17.82
N LEU A 157 9.32 -9.21 -18.02
CA LEU A 157 8.52 -9.57 -19.20
C LEU A 157 8.60 -8.49 -20.29
#